data_AF-A0A7D4PPZ2-F1
#
_entry.id   AF-A0A7D4PPZ2-F1
#
_cell.length_a   1.000
_cell.length_b   1.000
_cell.length_c   1.000
_cell.angle_alpha   90.00
_cell.angle_beta   90.00
_cell.angle_gamma   90.00
#
_symmetry.space_group_name_H-M   'P 1'
#
loop_
_entity.id
_entity.type
_entity.pdbx_description
1 polymer ?
#
loop_
_entity_poly.entity_id
_entity_poly.type
_entity_poly.pdbx_seq_one_letter_code
_entity_poly.pdbx_strand_id
1 'polypeptide(L)'
;MPRQSTSLLTIGPRLLSPWADRAWRVSASAQLVSGSGAYWIVTPTLPAQHAVSQAEVSVSAPFPEAVVDSVLFLLAAHFGDNEVENYLVETHNVSLKGGTRELAPFYELADTARDYLASKMSAVVRLGFTRLDDLSLVNDEVVAALLRYGFDVEVYDLTSTPEV
;
A
#
# COMPACT_ATOMS: atom_id res chain seq x y z
N MET A 1 9.02 -22.60 -1.80
CA MET A 1 7.54 -22.57 -1.83
C MET A 1 7.09 -21.94 -3.14
N PRO A 2 6.00 -22.42 -3.77
CA PRO A 2 5.41 -21.75 -4.93
C PRO A 2 4.99 -20.33 -4.55
N ARG A 3 5.10 -19.38 -5.48
CA ARG A 3 4.63 -18.01 -5.28
C ARG A 3 3.11 -18.00 -5.38
N GLN A 4 2.44 -17.47 -4.37
CA GLN A 4 0.99 -17.41 -4.32
C GLN A 4 0.55 -16.01 -3.89
N SER A 5 -0.47 -15.47 -4.55
CA SER A 5 -1.12 -14.25 -4.10
C SER A 5 -1.94 -14.56 -2.86
N THR A 6 -1.61 -13.92 -1.74
CA THR A 6 -2.22 -14.17 -0.43
C THR A 6 -3.17 -13.05 -0.02
N SER A 7 -3.04 -11.86 -0.62
CA SER A 7 -3.97 -10.74 -0.39
C SER A 7 -4.07 -9.79 -1.56
N LEU A 8 -5.22 -9.15 -1.67
CA LEU A 8 -5.48 -8.04 -2.57
C LEU A 8 -5.68 -6.76 -1.75
N LEU A 9 -4.90 -5.73 -2.04
CA LEU A 9 -5.10 -4.37 -1.56
C LEU A 9 -5.84 -3.58 -2.64
N THR A 10 -6.98 -3.00 -2.27
CA THR A 10 -7.76 -2.06 -3.06
C THR A 10 -7.56 -0.67 -2.48
N ILE A 11 -7.19 0.29 -3.32
CA ILE A 11 -6.91 1.66 -2.91
C ILE A 11 -7.92 2.58 -3.57
N GLY A 12 -8.61 3.38 -2.75
CA GLY A 12 -9.54 4.40 -3.22
C GLY A 12 -9.29 5.75 -2.56
N PRO A 13 -9.88 6.83 -3.06
CA PRO A 13 -9.84 8.11 -2.37
C PRO A 13 -10.60 8.02 -1.05
N ARG A 14 -10.10 8.73 -0.01
CA ARG A 14 -10.70 8.73 1.33
C ARG A 14 -12.15 9.21 1.32
N LEU A 15 -12.43 10.25 0.55
CA LEU A 15 -13.75 10.87 0.45
C LEU A 15 -14.15 11.01 -1.01
N LEU A 16 -15.40 10.67 -1.30
CA LEU A 16 -16.02 10.90 -2.60
C LEU A 16 -17.14 11.90 -2.47
N SER A 17 -17.16 12.86 -3.40
CA SER A 17 -18.24 13.83 -3.54
C SER A 17 -18.29 14.84 -2.36
N PRO A 18 -18.88 16.03 -2.53
CA PRO A 18 -19.10 16.98 -1.43
C PRO A 18 -19.89 16.44 -0.24
N TRP A 19 -20.54 15.28 -0.36
CA TRP A 19 -21.33 14.64 0.69
C TRP A 19 -20.62 13.48 1.40
N ALA A 20 -19.34 13.23 1.14
CA ALA A 20 -18.55 12.16 1.79
C ALA A 20 -19.20 10.77 1.64
N ASP A 21 -19.59 10.41 0.40
CA ASP A 21 -20.09 9.07 0.10
C ASP A 21 -19.00 8.03 0.37
N ARG A 22 -19.40 6.89 0.93
CA ARG A 22 -18.53 5.73 1.24
C ARG A 22 -18.46 4.69 0.12
N ALA A 23 -19.13 4.93 -1.01
CA ALA A 23 -18.99 4.08 -2.18
C ALA A 23 -17.51 3.88 -2.57
N TRP A 24 -17.16 2.68 -3.04
CA TRP A 24 -15.80 2.43 -3.49
C TRP A 24 -15.57 2.99 -4.90
N ARG A 25 -14.53 3.82 -5.05
CA ARG A 25 -13.89 4.09 -6.34
C ARG A 25 -12.46 3.60 -6.28
N VAL A 26 -12.13 2.64 -7.13
CA VAL A 26 -10.81 2.03 -7.15
C VAL A 26 -9.87 2.90 -7.99
N SER A 27 -8.80 3.38 -7.38
CA SER A 27 -7.72 4.14 -8.02
C SER A 27 -6.49 3.29 -8.30
N ALA A 28 -6.27 2.23 -7.51
CA ALA A 28 -5.31 1.18 -7.82
C ALA A 28 -5.66 -0.09 -7.06
N SER A 29 -5.07 -1.19 -7.50
CA SER A 29 -5.02 -2.43 -6.74
C SER A 29 -3.58 -2.92 -6.63
N ALA A 30 -3.24 -3.60 -5.55
CA ALA A 30 -1.96 -4.26 -5.38
C ALA A 30 -2.16 -5.69 -4.86
N GLN A 31 -1.38 -6.64 -5.37
CA GLN A 31 -1.45 -8.04 -4.96
C GLN A 31 -0.24 -8.38 -4.09
N LEU A 32 -0.45 -8.83 -2.87
CA LEU A 32 0.61 -9.37 -2.04
C LEU A 32 0.92 -10.79 -2.48
N VAL A 33 2.13 -11.01 -2.97
CA VAL A 33 2.64 -12.32 -3.35
C VAL A 33 3.60 -12.81 -2.27
N SER A 34 3.32 -13.97 -1.69
CA SER A 34 4.17 -14.63 -0.70
C SER A 34 4.92 -15.82 -1.35
N GLY A 35 6.19 -16.02 -0.96
CA GLY A 35 7.07 -17.06 -1.52
C GLY A 35 8.40 -17.13 -0.77
N SER A 36 9.52 -17.11 -1.49
CA SER A 36 10.87 -16.96 -0.89
C SER A 36 11.14 -15.55 -0.34
N GLY A 37 10.36 -14.57 -0.79
CA GLY A 37 10.28 -13.21 -0.29
C GLY A 37 8.88 -12.69 -0.60
N ALA A 38 8.40 -11.70 0.15
CA ALA A 38 7.09 -11.10 -0.05
C ALA A 38 7.22 -9.77 -0.80
N TYR A 39 6.29 -9.47 -1.69
CA TYR A 39 6.25 -8.21 -2.43
C TYR A 39 4.83 -7.92 -2.92
N TRP A 40 4.55 -6.64 -3.17
CA TRP A 40 3.32 -6.16 -3.78
C TRP A 40 3.50 -6.00 -5.28
N ILE A 41 2.60 -6.55 -6.08
CA ILE A 41 2.47 -6.23 -7.51
C ILE A 41 1.41 -5.14 -7.65
N VAL A 42 1.83 -3.93 -8.01
CA VAL A 42 0.96 -2.76 -8.10
C VAL A 42 0.41 -2.61 -9.51
N THR A 43 -0.92 -2.51 -9.61
CA THR A 43 -1.65 -2.26 -10.86
C THR A 43 -2.44 -0.96 -10.71
N PRO A 44 -1.89 0.20 -11.12
CA PRO A 44 -2.61 1.46 -11.07
C PRO A 44 -3.73 1.51 -12.11
N THR A 45 -4.83 2.22 -11.81
CA THR A 45 -5.82 2.51 -12.86
C THR A 45 -5.25 3.48 -13.88
N LEU A 46 -5.60 3.32 -15.15
CA LEU A 46 -5.19 4.24 -16.22
C LEU A 46 -6.22 5.35 -16.43
N PRO A 47 -5.80 6.63 -16.54
CA PRO A 47 -4.42 7.12 -16.43
C PRO A 47 -3.90 7.11 -14.98
N ALA A 48 -2.67 6.65 -14.78
CA ALA A 48 -2.03 6.67 -13.47
C ALA A 48 -1.69 8.10 -13.04
N GLN A 49 -1.82 8.40 -11.75
CA GLN A 49 -1.51 9.72 -11.20
C GLN A 49 -0.01 10.06 -11.35
N HIS A 50 0.85 9.08 -11.11
CA HIS A 50 2.30 9.19 -11.27
C HIS A 50 2.85 7.99 -12.05
N ALA A 51 3.82 8.24 -12.91
CA ALA A 51 4.56 7.19 -13.59
C ALA A 51 5.59 6.59 -12.63
N VAL A 52 5.43 5.29 -12.31
CA VAL A 52 6.37 4.53 -11.47
C VAL A 52 6.93 3.39 -12.33
N SER A 53 8.26 3.27 -12.39
CA SER A 53 8.92 2.34 -13.31
C SER A 53 8.87 0.88 -12.85
N GLN A 54 8.87 0.66 -11.53
CA GLN A 54 8.79 -0.66 -10.94
C GLN A 54 7.33 -0.99 -10.59
N ALA A 55 6.89 -2.18 -11.02
CA ALA A 55 5.59 -2.71 -10.66
C ALA A 55 5.59 -3.43 -9.30
N GLU A 56 6.77 -3.65 -8.71
CA GLU A 56 6.94 -4.45 -7.51
C GLU A 56 7.46 -3.62 -6.33
N VAL A 57 6.83 -3.76 -5.16
CA VAL A 57 7.29 -3.18 -3.89
C VAL A 57 7.61 -4.32 -2.93
N SER A 58 8.89 -4.50 -2.61
CA SER A 58 9.34 -5.56 -1.70
C SER A 58 8.82 -5.36 -0.28
N VAL A 59 8.50 -6.44 0.42
CA VAL A 59 8.30 -6.45 1.87
C VAL A 59 9.58 -6.98 2.49
N SER A 60 10.29 -6.14 3.26
CA SER A 60 11.63 -6.44 3.76
C SER A 60 11.69 -7.71 4.62
N ALA A 61 10.62 -8.01 5.36
CA ALA A 61 10.54 -9.18 6.22
C ALA A 61 9.07 -9.54 6.55
N PRO A 62 8.78 -10.79 6.95
CA PRO A 62 7.42 -11.26 7.20
C PRO A 62 6.90 -10.91 8.61
N PHE A 63 7.18 -9.69 9.09
CA PHE A 63 6.63 -9.17 10.35
C PHE A 63 5.73 -7.95 10.09
N PRO A 64 4.74 -7.67 10.96
CA PRO A 64 3.70 -6.68 10.69
C PRO A 64 4.22 -5.28 10.35
N GLU A 65 5.26 -4.79 11.05
CA GLU A 65 5.83 -3.46 10.81
C GLU A 65 6.38 -3.32 9.38
N ALA A 66 7.08 -4.34 8.85
CA ALA A 66 7.58 -4.33 7.48
C ALA A 66 6.45 -4.35 6.44
N VAL A 67 5.33 -5.03 6.74
CA VAL A 67 4.15 -5.01 5.88
C VAL A 67 3.54 -3.61 5.87
N VAL A 68 3.41 -2.97 7.04
CA VAL A 68 2.93 -1.58 7.13
C VAL A 68 3.83 -0.62 6.36
N ASP A 69 5.14 -0.72 6.52
CA ASP A 69 6.12 0.10 5.79
C ASP A 69 5.98 -0.08 4.27
N SER A 70 5.79 -1.31 3.80
CA SER A 70 5.57 -1.59 2.39
C SER A 70 4.29 -0.96 1.85
N VAL A 71 3.22 -0.94 2.65
CA VAL A 71 1.97 -0.25 2.29
C VAL A 71 2.19 1.25 2.24
N LEU A 72 2.84 1.85 3.25
CA LEU A 72 3.13 3.29 3.27
C LEU A 72 4.00 3.71 2.09
N PHE A 73 5.06 2.96 1.81
CA PHE A 73 5.97 3.24 0.71
C PHE A 73 5.26 3.11 -0.66
N LEU A 74 4.46 2.06 -0.86
CA LEU A 74 3.63 1.88 -2.05
C LEU A 74 2.68 3.06 -2.24
N LEU A 75 1.95 3.46 -1.21
CA LEU A 75 1.01 4.57 -1.29
C LEU A 75 1.72 5.88 -1.62
N ALA A 76 2.81 6.18 -0.93
CA ALA A 76 3.59 7.39 -1.16
C ALA A 76 4.18 7.44 -2.57
N ALA A 77 4.68 6.31 -3.08
CA ALA A 77 5.22 6.21 -4.43
C ALA A 77 4.17 6.44 -5.53
N HIS A 78 2.94 5.93 -5.36
CA HIS A 78 1.91 5.95 -6.41
C HIS A 78 0.90 7.10 -6.28
N PHE A 79 0.68 7.61 -5.07
CA PHE A 79 -0.35 8.62 -4.76
C PHE A 79 0.20 9.87 -4.07
N GLY A 80 1.48 9.85 -3.66
CA GLY A 80 2.14 11.01 -3.06
C GLY A 80 2.24 12.18 -4.02
N ASP A 81 1.86 13.36 -3.54
CA ASP A 81 2.02 14.62 -4.24
C ASP A 81 3.50 15.05 -4.37
N ASN A 82 3.76 16.26 -4.87
CA ASN A 82 5.11 16.77 -5.05
C ASN A 82 5.87 16.92 -3.72
N GLU A 83 5.18 17.16 -2.60
CA GLU A 83 5.82 17.29 -1.29
C GLU A 83 6.32 15.91 -0.83
N VAL A 84 5.47 14.88 -0.96
CA VAL A 84 5.83 13.49 -0.65
C VAL A 84 6.93 12.98 -1.60
N GLU A 85 6.87 13.33 -2.89
CA GLU A 85 7.92 12.98 -3.85
C GLU A 85 9.28 13.55 -3.45
N ASN A 86 9.33 14.85 -3.14
CA ASN A 86 10.56 15.51 -2.70
C ASN A 86 11.12 14.84 -1.44
N TYR A 87 10.26 14.53 -0.47
CA TYR A 87 10.65 13.82 0.74
C TYR A 87 11.25 12.43 0.45
N LEU A 88 10.61 11.65 -0.42
CA LEU A 88 11.13 10.33 -0.82
C LEU A 88 12.45 10.42 -1.59
N VAL A 89 12.67 11.49 -2.37
CA VAL A 89 13.93 11.76 -3.06
C VAL A 89 15.03 12.15 -2.07
N GLU A 90 14.75 13.04 -1.13
CA GLU A 90 15.70 13.47 -0.09
C GLU A 90 16.12 12.31 0.81
N THR A 91 15.20 11.40 1.11
CA THR A 91 15.45 10.18 1.89
C THR A 91 16.00 9.02 1.06
N HIS A 92 16.30 9.24 -0.23
CA HIS A 92 16.83 8.22 -1.16
C HIS A 92 15.96 6.96 -1.33
N ASN A 93 14.66 7.05 -1.01
CA ASN A 93 13.70 5.97 -1.20
C ASN A 93 13.14 5.95 -2.63
N VAL A 94 13.18 7.09 -3.33
CA VAL A 94 12.82 7.21 -4.76
C VAL A 94 13.89 8.02 -5.49
N SER A 95 14.10 7.71 -6.77
CA SER A 95 14.84 8.58 -7.70
C SER A 95 13.97 8.94 -8.91
N LEU A 96 14.23 10.10 -9.52
CA LEU A 96 13.49 10.57 -10.68
C LEU A 96 14.32 10.39 -11.95
N LYS A 97 13.82 9.60 -12.90
CA LYS A 97 14.40 9.48 -14.24
C LYS A 97 13.37 9.87 -15.30
N GLY A 98 13.58 11.03 -15.93
CA GLY A 98 12.68 11.53 -16.97
C GLY A 98 11.22 11.71 -16.51
N GLY A 99 11.01 12.14 -15.26
CA GLY A 99 9.68 12.31 -14.66
C GLY A 99 9.01 11.00 -14.20
N THR A 100 9.70 9.85 -14.35
CA THR A 100 9.28 8.57 -13.80
C THR A 100 9.96 8.32 -12.47
N ARG A 101 9.18 7.92 -11.46
CA ARG A 101 9.67 7.50 -10.15
C ARG A 101 10.26 6.10 -10.24
N GLU A 102 11.52 5.94 -9.83
CA GLU A 102 12.15 4.64 -9.63
C GLU A 102 12.30 4.36 -8.14
N LEU A 103 11.79 3.22 -7.69
CA LEU A 103 11.79 2.85 -6.28
C LEU A 103 13.14 2.24 -5.88
N ALA A 104 13.59 2.53 -4.66
CA ALA A 104 14.77 1.90 -4.10
C ALA A 104 14.51 0.40 -3.80
N PRO A 105 15.36 -0.53 -4.26
CA PRO A 105 15.16 -1.97 -4.03
C PRO A 105 15.20 -2.41 -2.56
N PHE A 106 15.92 -1.63 -1.73
CA PHE A 106 16.12 -1.87 -0.30
C PHE A 106 15.76 -0.60 0.47
N TYR A 107 14.54 -0.10 0.27
CA TYR A 107 14.06 1.08 0.97
C TYR A 107 13.97 0.80 2.49
N GLU A 108 14.19 1.84 3.29
CA GLU A 108 14.04 1.79 4.74
C GLU A 108 13.36 3.07 5.19
N LEU A 109 12.19 2.94 5.83
CA LEU A 109 11.47 4.06 6.38
C LEU A 109 11.88 4.26 7.83
N ALA A 110 12.57 5.37 8.11
CA ALA A 110 12.78 5.82 9.48
C ALA A 110 11.44 6.11 10.17
N ASP A 111 11.37 6.06 11.50
CA ASP A 111 10.13 6.32 12.26
C ASP A 111 9.46 7.65 11.90
N THR A 112 10.26 8.70 11.74
CA THR A 112 9.76 10.01 11.34
C THR A 112 9.20 10.02 9.92
N ALA A 113 9.75 9.21 9.02
CA ALA A 113 9.23 9.01 7.68
C ALA A 113 7.90 8.26 7.72
N ARG A 114 7.78 7.23 8.56
CA ARG A 114 6.52 6.48 8.75
C ARG A 114 5.40 7.42 9.16
N ASP A 115 5.61 8.19 10.22
CA ASP A 115 4.60 9.13 10.74
C ASP A 115 4.22 10.19 9.71
N TYR A 116 5.22 10.76 9.01
CA TYR A 116 5.00 11.76 7.98
C TYR A 116 4.19 11.20 6.81
N LEU A 117 4.61 10.06 6.25
CA LEU A 117 3.94 9.42 5.11
C LEU A 117 2.54 8.94 5.50
N ALA A 118 2.38 8.36 6.69
CA ALA A 118 1.09 7.94 7.22
C ALA A 118 0.12 9.13 7.33
N SER A 119 0.56 10.25 7.90
CA SER A 119 -0.26 11.47 8.03
C SER A 119 -0.70 11.99 6.66
N LYS A 120 0.21 12.05 5.68
CA LYS A 120 -0.12 12.50 4.33
C LYS A 120 -1.06 11.54 3.60
N MET A 121 -0.76 10.24 3.62
CA MET A 121 -1.50 9.24 2.84
C MET A 121 -2.86 8.94 3.45
N SER A 122 -2.96 8.81 4.78
CA SER A 122 -4.24 8.56 5.43
C SER A 122 -5.26 9.65 5.15
N ALA A 123 -4.83 10.90 4.95
CA ALA A 123 -5.73 12.02 4.62
C ALA A 123 -6.38 11.89 3.23
N VAL A 124 -5.75 11.18 2.29
CA VAL A 124 -6.16 11.17 0.87
C VAL A 124 -6.66 9.82 0.38
N VAL A 125 -6.24 8.70 0.99
CA VAL A 125 -6.66 7.35 0.58
C VAL A 125 -7.40 6.59 1.68
N ARG A 126 -8.20 5.62 1.24
CA ARG A 126 -8.76 4.53 2.05
C ARG A 126 -8.33 3.19 1.48
N LEU A 127 -8.24 2.18 2.34
CA LEU A 127 -7.64 0.88 2.05
C LEU A 127 -8.66 -0.24 2.23
N GLY A 128 -8.76 -1.13 1.26
CA GLY A 128 -9.55 -2.35 1.34
C GLY A 128 -8.63 -3.56 1.20
N PHE A 129 -8.53 -4.40 2.22
CA PHE A 129 -7.75 -5.63 2.14
C PHE A 129 -8.69 -6.83 1.95
N THR A 130 -8.46 -7.63 0.91
CA THR A 130 -9.09 -8.94 0.75
C THR A 130 -8.05 -10.01 1.05
N ARG A 131 -8.24 -10.76 2.14
CA ARG A 131 -7.37 -11.90 2.50
C ARG A 131 -7.85 -13.13 1.72
N LEU A 132 -6.95 -13.67 0.89
CA LEU A 132 -7.27 -14.77 -0.02
C LEU A 132 -7.02 -16.14 0.64
N ASP A 133 -6.09 -16.20 1.59
CA ASP A 133 -5.75 -17.39 2.35
C ASP A 133 -5.19 -17.04 3.73
N ASP A 134 -5.03 -18.05 4.59
CA ASP A 134 -4.52 -17.92 5.96
C ASP A 134 -3.00 -17.63 6.02
N LEU A 135 -2.32 -17.61 4.88
CA LEU A 135 -0.89 -17.31 4.77
C LEU A 135 -0.62 -15.83 4.45
N SER A 136 -1.67 -15.01 4.42
CA SER A 136 -1.54 -13.56 4.30
C SER A 136 -0.69 -12.97 5.41
N LEU A 137 0.26 -12.12 5.03
CA LEU A 137 1.01 -11.29 5.98
C LEU A 137 0.19 -10.09 6.48
N VAL A 138 -0.96 -9.81 5.86
CA VAL A 138 -1.89 -8.75 6.30
C VAL A 138 -2.76 -9.29 7.44
N ASN A 139 -2.19 -9.47 8.62
CA ASN A 139 -2.91 -9.93 9.81
C ASN A 139 -3.60 -8.77 10.56
N ASP A 140 -4.22 -9.08 11.70
CA ASP A 140 -4.92 -8.07 12.50
C ASP A 140 -3.98 -7.02 13.12
N GLU A 141 -2.72 -7.36 13.34
CA GLU A 141 -1.71 -6.41 13.82
C GLU A 141 -1.38 -5.36 12.76
N VAL A 142 -1.27 -5.75 11.49
CA VAL A 142 -1.11 -4.83 10.34
C VAL A 142 -2.31 -3.91 10.23
N VAL A 143 -3.53 -4.45 10.32
CA VAL A 143 -4.77 -3.67 10.23
C VAL A 143 -4.86 -2.68 11.39
N ALA A 144 -4.61 -3.13 12.62
CA ALA A 144 -4.61 -2.27 13.80
C ALA A 144 -3.56 -1.15 13.69
N ALA A 145 -2.37 -1.44 13.16
CA ALA A 145 -1.34 -0.43 12.94
C ALA A 145 -1.78 0.64 11.93
N LEU A 146 -2.35 0.24 10.78
CA LEU A 146 -2.85 1.18 9.77
C LEU A 146 -4.00 2.05 10.32
N LEU A 147 -4.90 1.47 11.10
CA LEU A 147 -5.97 2.22 11.78
C LEU A 147 -5.39 3.24 12.78
N ARG A 148 -4.35 2.88 13.55
CA ARG A 148 -3.64 3.82 14.45
C ARG A 148 -2.99 4.97 13.70
N TYR A 149 -2.51 4.72 12.49
CA TYR A 149 -2.01 5.75 11.57
C TYR A 149 -3.10 6.61 10.92
N GLY A 150 -4.37 6.36 11.21
CA GLY A 150 -5.50 7.19 10.77
C GLY A 150 -6.10 6.81 9.42
N PHE A 151 -5.67 5.69 8.83
CA PHE A 151 -6.28 5.17 7.60
C PHE A 151 -7.70 4.67 7.86
N ASP A 152 -8.59 4.87 6.88
CA ASP A 152 -9.85 4.13 6.81
C ASP A 152 -9.57 2.77 6.15
N VAL A 153 -9.76 1.69 6.91
CA VAL A 153 -9.41 0.32 6.50
C VAL A 153 -10.63 -0.58 6.58
N GLU A 154 -10.94 -1.26 5.47
CA GLU A 154 -11.94 -2.34 5.41
C GLU A 154 -11.24 -3.67 5.08
N VAL A 155 -11.66 -4.76 5.74
CA VAL A 155 -11.08 -6.10 5.54
C VAL A 155 -12.17 -7.07 5.10
N TYR A 156 -11.84 -7.92 4.12
CA TYR A 156 -12.72 -8.91 3.51
C TYR A 156 -12.01 -10.27 3.55
N ASP A 157 -12.57 -11.24 4.26
CA ASP A 157 -11.99 -12.57 4.42
C ASP A 157 -12.69 -13.60 3.52
N LEU A 158 -11.99 -14.11 2.50
CA LEU A 158 -12.51 -15.18 1.64
C LEU A 158 -12.31 -16.58 2.24
N THR A 159 -11.64 -16.67 3.39
CA THR A 159 -11.43 -17.92 4.14
C THR A 159 -12.64 -18.28 4.99
N SER A 160 -13.56 -17.34 5.22
CA SER A 160 -14.84 -17.61 5.85
C SER A 160 -15.79 -18.27 4.85
N THR A 161 -16.02 -19.58 5.02
CA THR A 161 -17.13 -20.25 4.34
C THR A 161 -18.42 -19.63 4.89
N PRO A 162 -19.36 -19.13 4.06
CA PRO A 162 -20.65 -18.71 4.59
C PRO A 162 -21.29 -19.94 5.24
N GLU A 163 -21.60 -19.86 6.54
CA GLU A 163 -22.48 -20.84 7.18
C GLU A 163 -23.82 -20.78 6.44
N VAL A 164 -24.17 -21.87 5.77
CA VAL A 164 -25.47 -22.08 5.11
C VAL A 164 -26.46 -22.65 6.11
#